data_AF-A0A661RY42-F1
#
_entry.id   AF-A0A661RY42-F1
#
_cell.length_a   1.000
_cell.length_b   1.000
_cell.length_c   1.000
_cell.angle_alpha   90.00
_cell.angle_beta   90.00
_cell.angle_gamma   90.00
#
_symmetry.space_group_name_H-M   'P 1'
#
loop_
_entity.id
_entity.type
_entity.pdbx_description
1 polymer ?
#
loop_
_entity_poly.entity_id
_entity_poly.type
_entity_poly.pdbx_seq_one_letter_code
_entity_poly.pdbx_strand_id
1 'polypeptide(L)'
;MCQKTAPSSFKTIPVEKAVGTTLAHDMTEIIPGKSKGPVFKKGYKVKSEDVCRLMRMGKNNLYVLDLKESQVHEDDAVYELASSLSGPGVQFSGHPKEGKLELRATYPGLFKVNIDALI
;
A
#
# COMPACT_ATOMS: atom_id res chain seq x y z
N MET A 1 -24.06 9.52 24.78
CA MET A 1 -23.86 8.63 23.61
C MET A 1 -22.43 8.83 23.10
N CYS A 2 -21.51 7.93 23.41
CA CYS A 2 -20.15 7.98 22.84
C CYS A 2 -20.21 7.47 21.39
N GLN A 3 -20.06 8.39 20.43
CA GLN A 3 -19.77 8.02 19.05
C GLN A 3 -18.30 7.55 19.00
N LYS A 4 -18.10 6.22 18.93
CA LYS A 4 -16.81 5.61 18.60
C LYS A 4 -16.75 5.44 17.10
N THR A 5 -16.15 6.37 16.38
CA THR A 5 -15.62 6.10 15.04
C THR A 5 -14.41 6.98 14.80
N ALA A 6 -13.23 6.47 15.14
CA ALA A 6 -12.04 6.87 14.39
C ALA A 6 -12.25 6.39 12.95
N PRO A 7 -12.09 7.23 11.92
CA PRO A 7 -12.24 6.77 10.54
C PRO A 7 -11.04 5.88 10.23
N SER A 8 -11.25 4.57 10.18
CA SER A 8 -10.24 3.67 9.61
C SER A 8 -10.12 4.01 8.12
N SER A 9 -8.93 4.35 7.66
CA SER A 9 -8.57 4.60 6.25
C SER A 9 -8.75 3.37 5.32
N PHE A 10 -9.34 2.30 5.86
CA PHE A 10 -9.65 1.07 5.18
C PHE A 10 -11.12 0.75 5.43
N LYS A 11 -11.87 0.62 4.33
CA LYS A 11 -13.23 0.14 4.34
C LYS A 11 -13.23 -1.29 3.85
N THR A 12 -13.80 -2.17 4.67
CA THR A 12 -14.04 -3.54 4.26
C THR A 12 -15.41 -3.60 3.60
N ILE A 13 -15.48 -4.10 2.37
CA ILE A 13 -16.74 -4.28 1.66
C ILE A 13 -16.93 -5.75 1.24
N PRO A 14 -18.18 -6.24 1.21
CA PRO A 14 -18.48 -7.55 0.62
C PRO A 14 -18.02 -7.60 -0.84
N VAL A 15 -17.51 -8.75 -1.29
CA VAL A 15 -17.01 -8.95 -2.65
C VAL A 15 -18.07 -8.68 -3.71
N GLU A 16 -19.34 -8.96 -3.41
CA GLU A 16 -20.48 -8.70 -4.30
C GLU A 16 -20.66 -7.20 -4.56
N LYS A 17 -20.23 -6.34 -3.62
CA LYS A 17 -20.30 -4.89 -3.72
C LYS A 17 -18.98 -4.26 -4.18
N ALA A 18 -17.98 -5.07 -4.50
CA ALA A 18 -16.65 -4.58 -4.82
C ALA A 18 -16.48 -4.12 -6.26
N VAL A 19 -17.41 -4.43 -7.16
CA VAL A 19 -17.34 -4.00 -8.57
C VAL A 19 -17.22 -2.47 -8.65
N GLY A 20 -16.23 -1.99 -9.40
CA GLY A 20 -15.92 -0.58 -9.58
C GLY A 20 -14.97 0.02 -8.55
N THR A 21 -14.66 -0.69 -7.47
CA THR A 21 -13.71 -0.23 -6.45
C THR A 21 -12.27 -0.57 -6.81
N THR A 22 -11.33 0.18 -6.25
CA THR A 22 -9.89 0.00 -6.45
C THR A 22 -9.30 -0.80 -5.29
N LEU A 23 -8.54 -1.84 -5.61
CA LEU A 23 -7.86 -2.67 -4.62
C LEU A 23 -6.72 -1.90 -3.93
N ALA A 24 -6.67 -1.99 -2.60
CA ALA A 24 -5.63 -1.37 -1.79
C ALA A 24 -4.29 -2.10 -1.86
N HIS A 25 -4.31 -3.43 -2.02
CA HIS A 25 -3.12 -4.26 -1.98
C HIS A 25 -3.19 -5.39 -3.02
N ASP A 26 -2.04 -5.99 -3.34
CA ASP A 26 -1.95 -7.19 -4.17
C ASP A 26 -2.70 -8.36 -3.52
N MET A 27 -3.43 -9.13 -4.34
CA MET A 27 -4.10 -10.35 -3.89
C MET A 27 -3.46 -11.57 -4.55
N THR A 28 -2.85 -12.40 -3.70
CA THR A 28 -2.22 -13.66 -4.10
C THR A 28 -3.25 -14.79 -4.11
N GLU A 29 -3.34 -15.48 -5.24
CA GLU A 29 -4.05 -16.76 -5.35
C GLU A 29 -3.07 -17.89 -5.05
N ILE A 30 -3.51 -18.85 -4.25
CA ILE A 30 -2.75 -20.05 -3.93
C ILE A 30 -3.57 -21.24 -4.42
N ILE A 31 -3.06 -21.93 -5.44
CA ILE A 31 -3.61 -23.20 -5.92
C ILE A 31 -2.66 -24.31 -5.46
N PRO A 32 -3.03 -25.10 -4.44
CA PRO A 32 -2.16 -26.14 -3.89
C PRO A 32 -1.62 -27.07 -4.98
N GLY A 33 -0.30 -27.26 -4.99
CA GLY A 33 0.38 -28.12 -5.96
C GLY A 33 0.46 -27.59 -7.40
N LYS A 34 -0.05 -26.38 -7.70
CA LYS A 34 -0.02 -25.80 -9.06
C LYS A 34 0.65 -24.42 -9.12
N SER A 35 0.22 -23.46 -8.30
CA SER A 35 0.72 -22.08 -8.39
C SER A 35 0.53 -21.28 -7.11
N LYS A 36 1.40 -20.29 -6.91
CA LYS A 36 1.30 -19.26 -5.87
C LYS A 36 1.79 -17.94 -6.44
N GLY A 37 0.91 -16.96 -6.61
CA GLY A 37 1.30 -15.65 -7.16
C GLY A 37 0.20 -14.59 -7.12
N PRO A 38 0.58 -13.30 -7.28
CA PRO A 38 -0.35 -12.19 -7.31
C PRO A 38 -1.21 -12.26 -8.58
N VAL A 39 -2.52 -12.39 -8.40
CA VAL A 39 -3.50 -12.44 -9.48
C VAL A 39 -4.14 -11.08 -9.70
N PHE A 40 -4.38 -10.35 -8.62
CA PHE A 40 -4.80 -8.97 -8.67
C PHE A 40 -3.68 -8.10 -8.09
N LYS A 41 -3.36 -7.02 -8.78
CA LYS A 41 -2.38 -6.04 -8.32
C LYS A 41 -3.08 -4.87 -7.63
N LYS A 42 -2.39 -4.20 -6.72
CA LYS A 42 -2.76 -2.89 -6.18
C LYS A 42 -3.15 -1.95 -7.31
N GLY A 43 -4.18 -1.12 -7.08
CA GLY A 43 -4.67 -0.18 -8.09
C GLY A 43 -5.57 -0.81 -9.16
N TYR A 44 -5.75 -2.13 -9.14
CA TYR A 44 -6.69 -2.79 -10.04
C TYR A 44 -8.14 -2.42 -9.68
N LYS A 45 -8.92 -2.06 -10.71
CA LYS A 45 -10.36 -1.79 -10.58
C LYS A 45 -11.15 -3.08 -10.79
N VAL A 46 -11.85 -3.51 -9.75
CA VAL A 46 -12.61 -4.78 -9.73
C VAL A 46 -13.75 -4.74 -10.76
N LYS A 47 -13.87 -5.80 -11.57
CA LYS A 47 -14.95 -6.00 -12.54
C LYS A 47 -15.91 -7.09 -12.07
N SER A 48 -17.09 -7.15 -12.70
CA SER A 48 -18.11 -8.17 -12.39
C SER A 48 -17.60 -9.61 -12.60
N GLU A 49 -16.72 -9.84 -13.56
CA GLU A 49 -16.10 -11.14 -13.85
C GLU A 49 -15.15 -11.62 -12.74
N ASP A 50 -14.58 -10.69 -11.96
CA ASP A 50 -13.61 -11.00 -10.91
C ASP A 50 -14.26 -11.55 -9.64
N VAL A 51 -15.54 -11.24 -9.41
CA VAL A 51 -16.30 -11.61 -8.20
C VAL A 51 -16.23 -13.12 -7.94
N CYS A 52 -16.52 -13.93 -8.96
CA CYS A 52 -16.46 -15.39 -8.86
C CYS A 52 -15.05 -15.91 -8.58
N ARG A 53 -14.00 -15.22 -9.05
CA ARG A 53 -12.61 -15.61 -8.79
C ARG A 53 -12.18 -15.24 -7.38
N LEU A 54 -12.50 -14.03 -6.94
CA LEU A 54 -12.22 -13.54 -5.58
C LEU A 54 -12.87 -14.44 -4.52
N MET A 55 -14.12 -14.86 -4.73
CA MET A 55 -14.80 -15.81 -3.84
C MET A 55 -14.10 -17.17 -3.80
N ARG A 56 -13.69 -17.72 -4.96
CA ARG A 56 -12.93 -18.99 -5.02
C ARG A 56 -11.58 -18.92 -4.34
N MET A 57 -10.97 -17.73 -4.31
CA MET A 57 -9.74 -17.46 -3.54
C MET A 57 -9.98 -17.39 -2.02
N GLY A 58 -11.22 -17.60 -1.55
CA GLY A 58 -11.60 -17.52 -0.13
C GLY A 58 -11.76 -16.09 0.37
N LYS A 59 -11.90 -15.10 -0.53
CA LYS A 59 -12.19 -13.72 -0.16
C LYS A 59 -13.70 -13.51 -0.16
N ASN A 60 -14.27 -13.25 1.02
CA ASN A 60 -15.66 -12.81 1.16
C ASN A 60 -15.75 -11.30 1.33
N ASN A 61 -14.66 -10.68 1.74
CA ASN A 61 -14.54 -9.25 1.99
C ASN A 61 -13.24 -8.72 1.37
N LEU A 62 -13.32 -7.56 0.71
CA LEU A 62 -12.16 -6.85 0.17
C LEU A 62 -11.87 -5.61 1.01
N TYR A 63 -10.58 -5.34 1.19
CA TYR A 63 -10.11 -4.04 1.65
C TYR A 63 -10.00 -3.13 0.45
N VAL A 64 -10.90 -2.14 0.40
CA VAL A 64 -10.88 -1.14 -0.66
C VAL A 64 -10.18 0.12 -0.17
N LEU A 65 -9.44 0.71 -1.10
CA LEU A 65 -8.75 1.96 -0.86
C LEU A 65 -9.80 3.09 -0.97
N ASP A 66 -10.17 3.67 0.18
CA ASP A 66 -11.07 4.81 0.29
C ASP A 66 -10.28 6.01 0.84
N LEU A 67 -9.39 6.54 0.01
CA LEU A 67 -8.59 7.72 0.36
C LEU A 67 -9.48 8.95 0.31
N LYS A 68 -9.53 9.68 1.43
CA LYS A 68 -10.07 11.05 1.44
C LYS A 68 -9.12 11.98 0.67
N GLU A 69 -9.61 13.15 0.25
CA GLU A 69 -8.77 14.15 -0.44
C GLU A 69 -7.51 14.55 0.35
N SER A 70 -7.53 14.44 1.68
CA SER A 70 -6.39 14.71 2.57
C SER A 70 -5.51 13.50 2.87
N GLN A 71 -5.71 12.37 2.19
CA GLN A 71 -4.99 11.12 2.41
C GLN A 71 -4.25 10.70 1.16
N VAL A 72 -3.04 10.18 1.37
CA VAL A 72 -2.19 9.59 0.33
C VAL A 72 -1.97 8.12 0.62
N HIS A 73 -1.64 7.35 -0.41
CA HIS A 73 -1.26 5.96 -0.23
C HIS A 73 0.09 5.86 0.51
N GLU A 74 0.31 4.81 1.30
CA GLU A 74 1.58 4.59 2.03
C GLU A 74 2.82 4.66 1.12
N ASP A 75 2.81 3.96 -0.02
CA ASP A 75 3.89 4.00 -1.02
C ASP A 75 4.17 5.42 -1.54
N ASP A 76 3.14 6.24 -1.75
CA ASP A 76 3.30 7.61 -2.22
C ASP A 76 3.89 8.48 -1.09
N ALA A 77 3.39 8.29 0.13
CA ALA A 77 3.87 8.98 1.32
C ALA A 77 5.36 8.69 1.59
N VAL A 78 5.78 7.42 1.53
CA VAL A 78 7.19 7.09 1.77
C VAL A 78 8.08 7.55 0.64
N TYR A 79 7.59 7.61 -0.59
CA TYR A 79 8.34 8.16 -1.72
C TYR A 79 8.59 9.67 -1.53
N GLU A 80 7.57 10.41 -1.12
CA GLU A 80 7.69 11.85 -0.81
C GLU A 80 8.65 12.10 0.36
N LEU A 81 8.55 11.30 1.42
CA LEU A 81 9.47 11.36 2.57
C LEU A 81 10.91 11.03 2.16
N ALA A 82 11.12 9.93 1.43
CA ALA A 82 12.45 9.52 1.00
C ALA A 82 13.09 10.58 0.08
N SER A 83 12.30 11.19 -0.81
CA SER A 83 12.74 12.27 -1.68
C SER A 83 13.16 13.50 -0.88
N SER A 84 12.39 13.87 0.15
CA SER A 84 12.68 15.03 1.01
C SER A 84 13.88 14.80 1.93
N LEU A 85 14.09 13.57 2.40
CA LEU A 85 15.21 13.19 3.26
C LEU A 85 16.51 12.95 2.49
N SER A 86 16.43 12.82 1.16
CA SER A 86 17.60 12.57 0.32
C SER A 86 18.30 13.86 -0.05
N GLY A 87 19.46 14.06 0.58
CA GLY A 87 20.40 15.14 0.28
C GLY A 87 21.64 14.64 -0.47
N PRO A 88 22.66 15.49 -0.59
CA PRO A 88 23.96 15.11 -1.15
C PRO A 88 24.50 13.84 -0.46
N GLY A 89 24.85 12.84 -1.28
CA GLY A 89 25.40 11.58 -0.78
C GLY A 89 24.37 10.54 -0.33
N VAL A 90 23.07 10.80 -0.47
CA VAL A 90 21.99 9.86 -0.10
C VAL A 90 21.15 9.54 -1.34
N GLN A 91 20.89 8.25 -1.56
CA GLN A 91 19.93 7.76 -2.56
C GLN A 91 18.90 6.85 -1.88
N PHE A 92 17.68 6.76 -2.41
CA PHE A 92 16.69 5.80 -1.95
C PHE A 92 16.49 4.64 -2.96
N SER A 93 16.01 3.50 -2.47
CA SER A 93 15.64 2.36 -3.31
C SER A 93 14.57 2.76 -4.35
N GLY A 94 14.69 2.33 -5.61
CA GLY A 94 13.87 2.86 -6.71
C GLY A 94 12.36 2.95 -6.46
N HIS A 95 11.68 1.80 -6.28
CA HIS A 95 10.22 1.79 -6.10
C HIS A 95 9.82 1.40 -4.66
N PRO A 96 8.87 2.12 -4.04
CA PRO A 96 8.32 1.75 -2.74
C PRO A 96 7.58 0.42 -2.82
N LYS A 97 7.66 -0.34 -1.74
CA LYS A 97 6.93 -1.61 -1.60
C LYS A 97 6.46 -1.76 -0.17
N GLU A 98 5.14 -1.89 0.01
CA GLU A 98 4.50 -2.06 1.33
C GLU A 98 4.85 -0.89 2.26
N GLY A 99 4.84 0.35 1.74
CA GLY A 99 5.16 1.53 2.52
C GLY A 99 6.63 1.58 2.99
N LYS A 100 7.55 0.93 2.28
CA LYS A 100 8.98 0.93 2.63
C LYS A 100 9.87 1.43 1.50
N LEU A 101 10.82 2.30 1.86
CA LEU A 101 11.98 2.70 1.07
C LEU A 101 13.24 2.71 1.94
N GLU A 102 14.39 2.41 1.34
CA GLU A 102 15.68 2.40 2.03
C GLU A 102 16.57 3.54 1.56
N LEU A 103 17.02 4.39 2.48
CA LEU A 103 18.04 5.41 2.22
C LEU A 103 19.44 4.77 2.33
N ARG A 104 20.32 5.08 1.38
CA ARG A 104 21.68 4.54 1.30
C ARG A 104 22.68 5.63 0.99
N ALA A 105 23.84 5.57 1.63
CA ALA A 105 24.97 6.42 1.29
C ALA A 105 25.51 6.04 -0.10
N THR A 106 25.79 7.03 -0.95
CA THR A 106 26.39 6.80 -2.27
C THR A 106 27.91 6.73 -2.24
N TYR A 107 28.52 7.15 -1.13
CA TYR A 107 29.96 7.07 -0.89
C TYR A 107 30.27 6.91 0.61
N PRO A 108 31.46 6.41 0.99
CA PRO A 108 31.89 6.34 2.39
C PRO A 108 32.00 7.73 3.02
N GLY A 109 31.56 7.87 4.27
CA GLY A 109 31.62 9.13 4.99
C GLY A 109 30.98 9.05 6.37
N LEU A 110 30.84 10.20 7.02
CA LEU A 110 30.15 10.33 8.29
C LEU A 110 28.73 10.85 8.06
N PHE A 111 27.74 10.13 8.59
CA PHE A 111 26.36 10.62 8.66
C PHE A 111 26.22 11.58 9.85
N LYS A 112 25.79 12.82 9.58
CA LYS A 112 25.54 13.83 10.61
C LYS A 112 24.07 14.22 10.56
N VAL A 113 23.37 14.01 11.66
CA VAL A 113 21.97 14.42 11.85
C VAL A 113 21.91 15.74 12.61
N ASN A 114 21.00 16.63 12.21
CA ASN A 114 20.66 17.80 13.02
C ASN A 114 19.67 17.36 14.10
N ILE A 115 20.15 17.18 15.33
CA ILE A 115 19.35 16.67 16.44
C ILE A 115 18.22 17.64 16.79
N ASP A 116 18.48 18.96 16.73
CA ASP A 116 17.50 19.99 17.08
C ASP A 116 16.33 20.05 16.08
N ALA A 117 16.48 19.46 14.89
CA ALA A 117 15.43 19.38 13.87
C ALA A 117 14.61 18.08 13.92
N LEU A 118 14.93 17.14 14.83
CA LEU A 118 14.11 15.95 15.07
C LEU A 118 12.92 16.35 15.96
N ILE A 119 11.70 16.27 15.41
CA ILE A 119 10.43 16.60 16.08
C ILE A 119 9.99 15.45 16.98
#